data_AF-A0A848I4Z7-F1
#
_entry.id   AF-A0A848I4Z7-F1
#
_cell.length_a   1.000
_cell.length_b   1.000
_cell.length_c   1.000
_cell.angle_alpha   90.00
_cell.angle_beta   90.00
_cell.angle_gamma   90.00
#
_symmetry.space_group_name_H-M   'P 1'
#
loop_
_entity.id
_entity.type
_entity.pdbx_description
1 polymer ?
#
loop_
_entity_poly.entity_id
_entity_poly.type
_entity_poly.pdbx_seq_one_letter_code
_entity_poly.pdbx_strand_id
1 'polypeptide(L)'
;MRLADFILRDMEAILVQWEAFASTLLPAAANMQSLALRDHAQQILQAVAKDLSTAQTREAQAEKSMGRAPVLIGAPETAAQTHALLRARGGFDIDQLAAEYRALRASVLRLWMDECQPEAPHPDDVIRFNEAIDQALAESVGHFSAQVDQARNLLLGMLGHDMRSPLQTIQMTARYLAALNAGEQVSGAASRLIRSGARMQALLNDMLDFNRTRLGLGINIAPTDADLETLLADELDQLRAAHPDRRVDLDVEGDCRGVWDGRRLQQLLGNLVLNAIKYGASDAPVRVVVTGEERDVRFEVRNHGAAIERMTLERIFDPLQRGLNHKDSYDADGNLGLGLYIAREIAKAHGGEIEARSDETETVFAVRLPRRP
;
A
#
# COMPACT_ATOMS: atom_id res chain seq x y z
N MET A 1 -26.59 -26.38 32.17
CA MET A 1 -27.17 -25.28 31.35
C MET A 1 -26.34 -25.12 30.10
N ARG A 2 -26.95 -24.94 28.92
CA ARG A 2 -26.19 -24.74 27.67
C ARG A 2 -25.45 -23.40 27.70
N LEU A 3 -24.34 -23.31 26.96
CA LEU A 3 -23.50 -22.11 26.96
C LEU A 3 -24.23 -20.88 26.37
N ALA A 4 -25.10 -21.08 25.38
CA ALA A 4 -25.91 -19.99 24.82
C ALA A 4 -26.84 -19.34 25.87
N ASP A 5 -27.51 -20.15 26.69
CA ASP A 5 -28.42 -19.67 27.73
C ASP A 5 -27.65 -18.94 28.83
N PHE A 6 -26.47 -19.45 29.19
CA PHE A 6 -25.57 -18.82 30.14
C PHE A 6 -25.15 -17.41 29.67
N ILE A 7 -24.68 -17.27 28.42
CA ILE A 7 -24.23 -15.98 27.89
C ILE A 7 -25.36 -14.92 27.97
N LEU A 8 -26.59 -15.31 27.67
CA LEU A 8 -27.74 -14.40 27.70
C LEU A 8 -28.17 -14.05 29.13
N ARG A 9 -28.12 -15.01 30.05
CA ARG A 9 -28.49 -14.82 31.46
C ARG A 9 -27.46 -13.97 32.22
N ASP A 10 -26.17 -14.23 32.00
CA ASP A 10 -25.05 -13.67 32.77
C ASP A 10 -24.28 -12.58 32.01
N MET A 11 -24.93 -11.98 31.00
CA MET A 11 -24.36 -10.94 30.12
C MET A 11 -23.63 -9.84 30.91
N GLU A 12 -24.27 -9.28 31.95
CA GLU A 12 -23.69 -8.17 32.71
C GLU A 12 -22.39 -8.58 33.43
N ALA A 13 -22.35 -9.78 34.01
CA ALA A 13 -21.15 -10.29 34.69
C ALA A 13 -19.99 -10.46 33.71
N ILE A 14 -20.27 -10.91 32.48
CA ILE A 14 -19.29 -11.03 31.40
C ILE A 14 -18.80 -9.64 30.97
N LEU A 15 -19.70 -8.68 30.76
CA LEU A 15 -19.36 -7.32 30.33
C LEU A 15 -18.53 -6.56 31.36
N VAL A 16 -18.79 -6.76 32.65
CA VAL A 16 -17.96 -6.19 33.74
C VAL A 16 -16.53 -6.72 33.66
N GLN A 17 -16.31 -8.02 33.43
CA GLN A 17 -14.96 -8.56 33.29
C GLN A 17 -14.27 -8.07 32.02
N TRP A 18 -15.01 -7.96 30.91
CA TRP A 18 -14.49 -7.42 29.67
C TRP A 18 -14.04 -5.96 29.84
N GLU A 19 -14.86 -5.10 30.44
CA GLU A 19 -14.51 -3.69 30.66
C GLU A 19 -13.28 -3.56 31.57
N ALA A 20 -13.24 -4.34 32.66
CA ALA A 20 -12.10 -4.36 33.56
C ALA A 20 -10.81 -4.71 32.83
N PHE A 21 -10.84 -5.64 31.86
CA PHE A 21 -9.71 -5.94 31.01
C PHE A 21 -9.41 -4.82 29.99
N ALA A 22 -10.42 -4.39 29.23
CA ALA A 22 -10.25 -3.41 28.16
C ALA A 22 -9.70 -2.07 28.67
N SER A 23 -10.09 -1.65 29.88
CA SER A 23 -9.55 -0.45 30.53
C SER A 23 -8.05 -0.50 30.84
N THR A 24 -7.44 -1.69 30.84
CA THR A 24 -5.98 -1.85 31.05
C THR A 24 -5.15 -1.61 29.78
N LEU A 25 -5.78 -1.53 28.60
CA LEU A 25 -5.12 -1.39 27.30
C LEU A 25 -4.72 0.07 27.02
N LEU A 26 -3.73 0.56 27.77
CA LEU A 26 -3.22 1.92 27.66
C LEU A 26 -2.19 2.07 26.52
N PRO A 27 -2.10 3.24 25.86
CA PRO A 27 -2.87 4.47 26.13
C PRO A 27 -4.26 4.51 25.45
N ALA A 28 -4.57 3.56 24.57
CA ALA A 28 -5.77 3.59 23.73
C ALA A 28 -7.08 3.67 24.54
N ALA A 29 -7.16 2.95 25.65
CA ALA A 29 -8.33 2.96 26.54
C ALA A 29 -8.46 4.21 27.43
N ALA A 30 -7.44 5.09 27.50
CA ALA A 30 -7.37 6.14 28.51
C ALA A 30 -8.53 7.15 28.47
N ASN A 31 -9.08 7.39 27.28
CA ASN A 31 -10.16 8.37 27.06
C ASN A 31 -11.52 7.72 26.74
N MET A 32 -11.63 6.39 26.86
CA MET A 32 -12.88 5.69 26.55
C MET A 32 -13.84 5.67 27.74
N GLN A 33 -15.11 6.00 27.48
CA GLN A 33 -16.17 5.85 28.48
C GLN A 33 -16.62 4.38 28.57
N SER A 34 -17.12 3.98 29.75
CA SER A 34 -17.65 2.64 30.02
C SER A 34 -18.61 2.13 28.93
N LEU A 35 -19.55 2.98 28.51
CA LEU A 35 -20.52 2.66 27.45
C LEU A 35 -19.83 2.28 26.12
N ALA A 36 -18.78 3.02 25.74
CA ALA A 36 -18.02 2.76 24.51
C ALA A 36 -17.15 1.49 24.60
N LEU A 37 -16.78 1.06 25.81
CA LEU A 37 -16.07 -0.21 26.03
C LEU A 37 -17.02 -1.42 25.98
N ARG A 38 -18.29 -1.24 26.39
CA ARG A 38 -19.25 -2.34 26.60
C ARG A 38 -20.21 -2.62 25.45
N ASP A 39 -20.74 -1.60 24.78
CA ASP A 39 -21.89 -1.73 23.84
C ASP A 39 -21.64 -2.79 22.75
N HIS A 40 -20.41 -2.87 22.25
CA HIS A 40 -20.07 -3.73 21.12
C HIS A 40 -19.78 -5.17 21.59
N ALA A 41 -19.23 -5.34 22.80
CA ALA A 41 -19.03 -6.64 23.40
C ALA A 41 -20.37 -7.35 23.65
N GLN A 42 -21.41 -6.59 24.06
CA GLN A 42 -22.75 -7.12 24.23
C GLN A 42 -23.33 -7.66 22.90
N GLN A 43 -23.20 -6.88 21.84
CA GLN A 43 -23.71 -7.26 20.51
C GLN A 43 -22.95 -8.47 19.95
N ILE A 44 -21.63 -8.56 20.17
CA ILE A 44 -20.82 -9.73 19.81
C ILE A 44 -21.33 -10.97 20.57
N LEU A 45 -21.52 -10.87 21.89
CA LEU A 45 -22.01 -11.99 22.71
C LEU A 45 -23.42 -12.44 22.31
N GLN A 46 -24.30 -11.51 21.95
CA GLN A 46 -25.64 -11.83 21.42
C GLN A 46 -25.56 -12.56 20.07
N ALA A 47 -24.67 -12.12 19.17
CA ALA A 47 -24.44 -12.80 17.89
C ALA A 47 -23.89 -14.22 18.10
N VAL A 48 -22.95 -14.38 19.04
CA VAL A 48 -22.39 -15.69 19.43
C VAL A 48 -23.48 -16.59 20.03
N ALA A 49 -24.26 -16.13 21.01
CA ALA A 49 -25.33 -16.92 21.63
C ALA A 49 -26.40 -17.35 20.61
N LYS A 50 -26.74 -16.45 19.66
CA LYS A 50 -27.62 -16.77 18.54
C LYS A 50 -27.03 -17.86 17.66
N ASP A 51 -25.75 -17.76 17.28
CA ASP A 51 -25.05 -18.77 16.50
C ASP A 51 -25.09 -20.14 17.20
N LEU A 52 -24.72 -20.23 18.49
CA LEU A 52 -24.78 -21.49 19.26
C LEU A 52 -26.17 -22.15 19.30
N SER A 53 -27.23 -21.36 19.15
CA SER A 53 -28.62 -21.83 19.20
C SER A 53 -29.13 -22.33 17.84
N THR A 54 -28.43 -22.03 16.75
CA THR A 54 -28.79 -22.49 15.40
C THR A 54 -28.36 -23.93 15.13
N ALA A 55 -29.03 -24.62 14.20
CA ALA A 55 -28.55 -25.90 13.70
C ALA A 55 -27.39 -25.69 12.70
N GLN A 56 -26.33 -26.49 12.83
CA GLN A 56 -25.14 -26.43 11.98
C GLN A 56 -24.82 -27.83 11.46
N THR A 57 -24.56 -27.96 10.15
CA THR A 57 -24.10 -29.23 9.56
C THR A 57 -22.59 -29.38 9.75
N ARG A 58 -22.06 -30.61 9.66
CA ARG A 58 -20.60 -30.85 9.71
C ARG A 58 -19.84 -30.12 8.60
N GLU A 59 -20.44 -29.97 7.43
CA GLU A 59 -19.87 -29.20 6.32
C GLU A 59 -19.80 -27.70 6.66
N ALA A 60 -20.89 -27.12 7.17
CA ALA A 60 -20.90 -25.73 7.62
C ALA A 60 -19.91 -25.49 8.76
N GLN A 61 -19.72 -26.47 9.65
CA GLN A 61 -18.70 -26.45 10.70
C GLN A 61 -17.28 -26.42 10.11
N ALA A 62 -16.99 -27.32 9.16
CA ALA A 62 -15.70 -27.37 8.48
C ALA A 62 -15.38 -26.06 7.74
N GLU A 63 -16.32 -25.52 6.97
CA GLU A 63 -16.12 -24.25 6.25
C GLU A 63 -15.90 -23.07 7.22
N LYS A 64 -16.64 -23.00 8.33
CA LYS A 64 -16.45 -21.97 9.36
C LYS A 64 -15.07 -22.07 10.01
N SER A 65 -14.60 -23.29 10.31
CA SER A 65 -13.25 -23.51 10.86
C SER A 65 -12.12 -23.08 9.92
N MET A 66 -12.39 -23.05 8.61
CA MET A 66 -11.46 -22.59 7.58
C MET A 66 -11.62 -21.09 7.24
N GLY A 67 -12.49 -20.36 7.94
CA GLY A 67 -12.79 -18.95 7.65
C GLY A 67 -13.54 -18.73 6.33
N ARG A 68 -14.22 -19.75 5.81
CA ARG A 68 -14.96 -19.73 4.54
C ARG A 68 -16.47 -19.60 4.72
N ALA A 69 -16.91 -19.19 5.91
CA ALA A 69 -18.32 -18.97 6.17
C ALA A 69 -18.91 -17.95 5.16
N PRO A 70 -20.15 -18.15 4.66
CA PRO A 70 -20.74 -17.26 3.67
C PRO A 70 -20.84 -15.83 4.20
N VAL A 71 -20.16 -14.90 3.54
CA VAL A 71 -20.35 -13.46 3.78
C VAL A 71 -21.62 -13.03 3.04
N LEU A 72 -22.63 -12.57 3.78
CA LEU A 72 -23.84 -12.01 3.19
C LEU A 72 -23.53 -10.67 2.52
N ILE A 73 -23.45 -10.67 1.19
CA ILE A 73 -23.23 -9.46 0.39
C ILE A 73 -24.40 -8.49 0.63
N GLY A 74 -24.10 -7.30 1.14
CA GLY A 74 -25.09 -6.24 1.42
C GLY A 74 -25.77 -6.32 2.79
N ALA A 75 -25.34 -7.23 3.68
CA ALA A 75 -25.76 -7.20 5.09
C ALA A 75 -25.20 -5.96 5.80
N PRO A 76 -25.89 -5.42 6.82
CA PRO A 76 -25.34 -4.39 7.69
C PRO A 76 -24.06 -4.89 8.37
N GLU A 77 -23.18 -3.95 8.75
CA GLU A 77 -21.92 -4.26 9.46
C GLU A 77 -22.19 -5.17 10.67
N THR A 78 -21.39 -6.22 10.81
CA THR A 78 -21.50 -7.13 11.95
C THR A 78 -21.03 -6.43 13.22
N ALA A 79 -21.48 -6.88 14.40
CA ALA A 79 -21.01 -6.35 15.67
C ALA A 79 -19.47 -6.39 15.80
N ALA A 80 -18.84 -7.43 15.23
CA ALA A 80 -17.38 -7.57 15.16
C ALA A 80 -16.72 -6.52 14.25
N GLN A 81 -17.33 -6.20 13.10
CA GLN A 81 -16.87 -5.14 12.21
C GLN A 81 -17.00 -3.75 12.85
N THR A 82 -18.16 -3.45 13.45
CA THR A 82 -18.39 -2.20 14.17
C THR A 82 -17.41 -2.04 15.34
N HIS A 83 -17.17 -3.11 16.09
CA HIS A 83 -16.18 -3.13 17.17
C HIS A 83 -14.77 -2.79 16.65
N ALA A 84 -14.33 -3.44 15.57
CA ALA A 84 -13.04 -3.18 14.94
C ALA A 84 -12.89 -1.74 14.46
N LEU A 85 -13.93 -1.18 13.83
CA LEU A 85 -13.94 0.22 13.38
C LEU A 85 -13.73 1.20 14.54
N LEU A 86 -14.43 0.99 15.66
CA LEU A 86 -14.28 1.86 16.82
C LEU A 86 -12.92 1.72 17.49
N ARG A 87 -12.36 0.50 17.57
CA ARG A 87 -11.01 0.30 18.11
C ARG A 87 -9.94 0.95 17.24
N ALA A 88 -10.05 0.86 15.91
CA ALA A 88 -9.18 1.58 14.98
C ALA A 88 -9.25 3.09 15.20
N ARG A 89 -10.46 3.66 15.34
CA ARG A 89 -10.65 5.10 15.63
C ARG A 89 -10.19 5.51 17.02
N GLY A 90 -10.27 4.59 17.99
CA GLY A 90 -9.80 4.77 19.36
C GLY A 90 -8.28 4.66 19.53
N GLY A 91 -7.54 4.35 18.47
CA GLY A 91 -6.08 4.24 18.50
C GLY A 91 -5.56 2.94 19.10
N PHE A 92 -6.38 1.88 19.11
CA PHE A 92 -5.93 0.55 19.46
C PHE A 92 -5.00 0.01 18.38
N ASP A 93 -4.12 -0.93 18.74
CA ASP A 93 -3.42 -1.77 17.79
C ASP A 93 -4.10 -3.14 17.61
N ILE A 94 -3.60 -3.92 16.64
CA ILE A 94 -4.17 -5.23 16.31
C ILE A 94 -3.97 -6.27 17.44
N ASP A 95 -2.89 -6.15 18.22
CA ASP A 95 -2.60 -7.06 19.32
C ASP A 95 -3.53 -6.80 20.50
N GLN A 96 -3.85 -5.53 20.77
CA GLN A 96 -4.83 -5.11 21.76
C GLN A 96 -6.24 -5.60 21.38
N LEU A 97 -6.65 -5.45 20.12
CA LEU A 97 -7.91 -5.99 19.61
C LEU A 97 -7.99 -7.51 19.79
N ALA A 98 -6.93 -8.24 19.40
CA ALA A 98 -6.87 -9.69 19.59
C ALA A 98 -6.88 -10.10 21.09
N ALA A 99 -6.28 -9.27 21.95
CA ALA A 99 -6.27 -9.50 23.39
C ALA A 99 -7.67 -9.36 24.01
N GLU A 100 -8.49 -8.42 23.53
CA GLU A 100 -9.88 -8.28 23.98
C GLU A 100 -10.68 -9.58 23.72
N TYR A 101 -10.64 -10.13 22.50
CA TYR A 101 -11.30 -11.41 22.18
C TYR A 101 -10.77 -12.57 23.01
N ARG A 102 -9.46 -12.61 23.26
CA ARG A 102 -8.84 -13.64 24.13
C ARG A 102 -9.37 -13.54 25.56
N ALA A 103 -9.48 -12.33 26.10
CA ALA A 103 -10.02 -12.09 27.43
C ALA A 103 -11.50 -12.46 27.52
N LEU A 104 -12.31 -12.10 26.53
CA LEU A 104 -13.73 -12.48 26.47
C LEU A 104 -13.93 -13.98 26.51
N ARG A 105 -13.22 -14.70 25.64
CA ARG A 105 -13.29 -16.17 25.57
C ARG A 105 -12.95 -16.80 26.91
N ALA A 106 -11.87 -16.35 27.55
CA ALA A 106 -11.46 -16.84 28.85
C ALA A 106 -12.51 -16.52 29.95
N SER A 107 -13.05 -15.30 29.97
CA SER A 107 -14.06 -14.88 30.93
C SER A 107 -15.35 -15.69 30.81
N VAL A 108 -15.88 -15.84 29.59
CA VAL A 108 -17.11 -16.60 29.34
C VAL A 108 -16.94 -18.06 29.76
N LEU A 109 -15.88 -18.73 29.31
CA LEU A 109 -15.65 -20.15 29.61
C LEU A 109 -15.42 -20.39 31.11
N ARG A 110 -14.62 -19.53 31.76
CA ARG A 110 -14.36 -19.63 33.20
C ARG A 110 -15.64 -19.45 34.02
N LEU A 111 -16.40 -18.39 33.78
CA LEU A 111 -17.65 -18.15 34.50
C LEU A 111 -18.66 -19.29 34.28
N TRP A 112 -18.76 -19.78 33.04
CA TRP A 112 -19.66 -20.90 32.72
C TRP A 112 -19.26 -22.19 33.46
N MET A 113 -17.96 -22.53 33.49
CA MET A 113 -17.47 -23.70 34.21
C MET A 113 -17.67 -23.59 35.72
N ASP A 114 -17.41 -22.41 36.30
CA ASP A 114 -17.52 -22.15 37.74
C ASP A 114 -18.98 -22.25 38.23
N GLU A 115 -19.93 -21.68 37.47
CA GLU A 115 -21.35 -21.65 37.86
C GLU A 115 -22.14 -22.89 37.48
N CYS A 116 -21.88 -23.47 36.31
CA CYS A 116 -22.74 -24.52 35.78
C CYS A 116 -22.30 -25.94 36.15
N GLN A 117 -21.07 -26.12 36.67
CA GLN A 117 -20.46 -27.40 37.05
C GLN A 117 -21.01 -28.59 36.24
N PRO A 118 -20.85 -28.58 34.90
CA PRO A 118 -21.62 -29.45 34.03
C PRO A 118 -21.31 -30.93 34.31
N GLU A 119 -22.32 -31.71 34.70
CA GLU A 119 -22.20 -33.16 34.98
C GLU A 119 -21.58 -33.94 33.79
N ALA A 120 -21.76 -33.44 32.58
CA ALA A 120 -20.92 -33.70 31.43
C ALA A 120 -20.75 -32.39 30.64
N PRO A 121 -19.52 -31.95 30.31
CA PRO A 121 -19.36 -30.80 29.41
C PRO A 121 -20.09 -31.11 28.11
N HIS A 122 -20.82 -30.14 27.55
CA HIS A 122 -21.29 -30.22 26.16
C HIS A 122 -20.09 -29.81 25.28
N PRO A 123 -19.22 -30.74 24.81
CA PRO A 123 -18.03 -30.37 24.05
C PRO A 123 -18.40 -29.57 22.80
N ASP A 124 -19.56 -29.86 22.22
CA ASP A 124 -20.11 -29.16 21.06
C ASP A 124 -20.37 -27.67 21.35
N ASP A 125 -20.85 -27.30 22.53
CA ASP A 125 -21.07 -25.89 22.88
C ASP A 125 -19.73 -25.13 22.97
N VAL A 126 -18.68 -25.77 23.50
CA VAL A 126 -17.33 -25.17 23.59
C VAL A 126 -16.70 -25.04 22.21
N ILE A 127 -16.80 -26.07 21.37
CA ILE A 127 -16.28 -26.05 20.00
C ILE A 127 -16.96 -24.93 19.20
N ARG A 128 -18.31 -24.88 19.23
CA ARG A 128 -19.08 -23.86 18.50
C ARG A 128 -18.82 -22.45 19.01
N PHE A 129 -18.63 -22.28 20.32
CA PHE A 129 -18.24 -20.99 20.89
C PHE A 129 -16.88 -20.54 20.41
N ASN A 130 -15.88 -21.43 20.40
CA ASN A 130 -14.55 -21.10 19.87
C ASN A 130 -14.63 -20.72 18.39
N GLU A 131 -15.36 -21.47 17.56
CA GLU A 131 -15.57 -21.14 16.15
C GLU A 131 -16.25 -19.77 15.96
N ALA A 132 -17.25 -19.45 16.79
CA ALA A 132 -17.94 -18.16 16.71
C ALA A 132 -17.03 -16.98 17.12
N ILE A 133 -16.20 -17.17 18.15
CA ILE A 133 -15.22 -16.17 18.58
C ILE A 133 -14.11 -16.01 17.53
N ASP A 134 -13.58 -17.10 16.98
CA ASP A 134 -12.51 -17.05 15.99
C ASP A 134 -13.01 -16.41 14.67
N GLN A 135 -14.26 -16.68 14.28
CA GLN A 135 -14.92 -15.98 13.17
C GLN A 135 -15.05 -14.47 13.44
N ALA A 136 -15.55 -14.08 14.62
CA ALA A 136 -15.68 -12.66 14.99
C ALA A 136 -14.31 -11.96 15.03
N LEU A 137 -13.27 -12.62 15.56
CA LEU A 137 -11.91 -12.11 15.58
C LEU A 137 -11.35 -11.94 14.16
N ALA A 138 -11.54 -12.93 13.27
CA ALA A 138 -11.08 -12.84 11.89
C ALA A 138 -11.75 -11.68 11.13
N GLU A 139 -13.07 -11.52 11.29
CA GLU A 139 -13.81 -10.37 10.76
C GLU A 139 -13.31 -9.04 11.32
N SER A 140 -13.11 -8.96 12.63
CA SER A 140 -12.59 -7.75 13.27
C SER A 140 -11.19 -7.41 12.80
N VAL A 141 -10.28 -8.37 12.71
CA VAL A 141 -8.90 -8.17 12.23
C VAL A 141 -8.91 -7.67 10.78
N GLY A 142 -9.66 -8.33 9.89
CA GLY A 142 -9.76 -7.92 8.49
C GLY A 142 -10.31 -6.50 8.33
N HIS A 143 -11.39 -6.17 9.06
CA HIS A 143 -12.00 -4.85 9.01
C HIS A 143 -11.10 -3.78 9.65
N PHE A 144 -10.46 -4.06 10.78
CA PHE A 144 -9.52 -3.17 11.44
C PHE A 144 -8.34 -2.80 10.53
N SER A 145 -7.69 -3.80 9.92
CA SER A 145 -6.58 -3.56 8.99
C SER A 145 -7.01 -2.70 7.80
N ALA A 146 -8.17 -2.98 7.21
CA ALA A 146 -8.71 -2.18 6.12
C ALA A 146 -8.96 -0.71 6.52
N GLN A 147 -9.51 -0.47 7.72
CA GLN A 147 -9.76 0.88 8.23
C GLN A 147 -8.46 1.65 8.51
N VAL A 148 -7.47 1.01 9.15
CA VAL A 148 -6.16 1.62 9.40
C VAL A 148 -5.45 1.96 8.09
N ASP A 149 -5.47 1.05 7.12
CA ASP A 149 -4.88 1.29 5.81
C ASP A 149 -5.59 2.42 5.06
N GLN A 150 -6.93 2.45 5.08
CA GLN A 150 -7.71 3.53 4.47
C GLN A 150 -7.41 4.89 5.11
N ALA A 151 -7.40 4.98 6.44
CA ALA A 151 -7.11 6.21 7.16
C ALA A 151 -5.68 6.70 6.89
N ARG A 152 -4.70 5.80 6.91
CA ARG A 152 -3.32 6.09 6.52
C ARG A 152 -3.26 6.64 5.10
N ASN A 153 -3.97 6.02 4.17
CA ASN A 153 -3.96 6.42 2.77
C ASN A 153 -4.59 7.81 2.56
N LEU A 154 -5.71 8.10 3.20
CA LEU A 154 -6.34 9.43 3.18
C LEU A 154 -5.42 10.52 3.75
N LEU A 155 -4.73 10.24 4.86
CA LEU A 155 -3.79 11.19 5.46
C LEU A 155 -2.63 11.52 4.51
N LEU A 156 -2.06 10.50 3.86
CA LEU A 156 -0.98 10.70 2.88
C LEU A 156 -1.49 11.45 1.65
N GLY A 157 -2.73 11.19 1.21
CA GLY A 157 -3.41 11.94 0.16
C GLY A 157 -3.55 13.44 0.46
N MET A 158 -4.05 13.76 1.66
CA MET A 158 -4.25 15.13 2.13
C MET A 158 -2.92 15.87 2.30
N LEU A 159 -1.93 15.26 2.96
CA LEU A 159 -0.59 15.85 3.09
C LEU A 159 0.03 16.13 1.72
N GLY A 160 -0.14 15.20 0.77
CA GLY A 160 0.31 15.41 -0.61
C GLY A 160 -0.33 16.63 -1.26
N HIS A 161 -1.65 16.78 -1.13
CA HIS A 161 -2.35 17.95 -1.65
C HIS A 161 -1.89 19.26 -0.99
N ASP A 162 -1.84 19.29 0.34
CA ASP A 162 -1.63 20.51 1.10
C ASP A 162 -0.17 20.98 1.09
N MET A 163 0.80 20.07 0.88
CA MET A 163 2.19 20.45 0.69
C MET A 163 2.50 20.92 -0.74
N ARG A 164 1.69 20.58 -1.74
CA ARG A 164 1.88 21.01 -3.14
C ARG A 164 1.80 22.54 -3.28
N SER A 165 0.82 23.17 -2.66
CA SER A 165 0.57 24.62 -2.75
C SER A 165 1.71 25.51 -2.18
N PRO A 166 2.18 25.30 -0.93
CA PRO A 166 3.31 26.06 -0.40
C PRO A 166 4.60 25.79 -1.19
N LEU A 167 4.78 24.57 -1.69
CA LEU A 167 5.93 24.22 -2.52
C LEU A 167 5.92 24.96 -3.88
N GLN A 168 4.76 25.03 -4.53
CA GLN A 168 4.57 25.82 -5.75
C GLN A 168 4.87 27.30 -5.49
N THR A 169 4.45 27.83 -4.34
CA THR A 169 4.72 29.21 -3.95
C THR A 169 6.23 29.46 -3.81
N ILE A 170 6.95 28.59 -3.09
CA ILE A 170 8.42 28.67 -2.95
C ILE A 170 9.11 28.63 -4.31
N GLN A 171 8.70 27.72 -5.19
CA GLN A 171 9.27 27.61 -6.54
C GLN A 171 9.01 28.88 -7.37
N MET A 172 7.80 29.43 -7.32
CA MET A 172 7.45 30.65 -8.06
C MET A 172 8.22 31.87 -7.56
N THR A 173 8.34 32.04 -6.25
CA THR A 173 9.15 33.11 -5.65
C THR A 173 10.63 32.95 -6.01
N ALA A 174 11.15 31.72 -6.01
CA ALA A 174 12.52 31.46 -6.43
C ALA A 174 12.73 31.77 -7.92
N ARG A 175 11.81 31.37 -8.81
CA ARG A 175 11.86 31.73 -10.25
C ARG A 175 11.84 33.24 -10.45
N TYR A 176 10.99 33.96 -9.70
CA TYR A 176 10.93 35.41 -9.73
C TYR A 176 12.27 36.05 -9.30
N LEU A 177 12.87 35.58 -8.19
CA LEU A 177 14.17 36.07 -7.73
C LEU A 177 15.31 35.78 -8.71
N ALA A 178 15.29 34.61 -9.38
CA ALA A 178 16.24 34.30 -10.44
C ALA A 178 16.06 35.23 -11.65
N ALA A 179 14.82 35.51 -12.05
CA ALA A 179 14.51 36.39 -13.18
C ALA A 179 14.89 37.86 -12.93
N LEU A 180 14.88 38.32 -11.68
CA LEU A 180 15.32 39.67 -11.31
C LEU A 180 16.83 39.90 -11.51
N ASN A 181 17.63 38.84 -11.73
CA ASN A 181 19.10 38.92 -11.85
C ASN A 181 19.74 39.77 -10.73
N ALA A 182 19.24 39.65 -9.51
CA ALA A 182 19.63 40.45 -8.33
C ALA A 182 21.03 40.08 -7.78
N GLY A 183 21.98 39.78 -8.66
CA GLY A 183 23.31 39.27 -8.36
C GLY A 183 23.44 37.75 -8.52
N GLU A 184 24.66 37.31 -8.79
CA GLU A 184 24.99 35.90 -9.04
C GLU A 184 24.68 35.00 -7.82
N GLN A 185 24.93 35.48 -6.61
CA GLN A 185 24.63 34.75 -5.38
C GLN A 185 23.13 34.53 -5.16
N VAL A 186 22.28 35.54 -5.45
CA VAL A 186 20.83 35.46 -5.31
C VAL A 186 20.24 34.54 -6.38
N SER A 187 20.72 34.66 -7.62
CA SER A 187 20.30 33.82 -8.74
C SER A 187 20.70 32.36 -8.53
N GLY A 188 21.90 32.12 -7.97
CA GLY A 188 22.35 30.79 -7.57
C GLY A 188 21.53 30.19 -6.42
N ALA A 189 21.19 30.97 -5.40
CA ALA A 189 20.33 30.54 -4.30
C ALA A 189 18.90 30.22 -4.76
N ALA A 190 18.33 31.08 -5.61
CA ALA A 190 17.04 30.85 -6.24
C ALA A 190 17.03 29.57 -7.09
N SER A 191 18.07 29.35 -7.89
CA SER A 191 18.22 28.12 -8.69
C SER A 191 18.26 26.85 -7.82
N ARG A 192 18.92 26.91 -6.66
CA ARG A 192 18.90 25.81 -5.68
C ARG A 192 17.50 25.56 -5.14
N LEU A 193 16.75 26.61 -4.78
CA LEU A 193 15.37 26.49 -4.29
C LEU A 193 14.44 25.88 -5.35
N ILE A 194 14.58 26.27 -6.62
CA ILE A 194 13.79 25.71 -7.72
C ILE A 194 14.06 24.20 -7.84
N ARG A 195 15.32 23.77 -7.84
CA ARG A 195 15.68 22.35 -7.95
C ARG A 195 15.18 21.54 -6.76
N SER A 196 15.40 22.02 -5.53
CA SER A 196 14.88 21.36 -4.32
C SER A 196 13.36 21.30 -4.31
N GLY A 197 12.72 22.37 -4.78
CA GLY A 197 11.28 22.45 -4.96
C GLY A 197 10.77 21.38 -5.92
N ALA A 198 11.36 21.28 -7.11
CA ALA A 198 10.97 20.31 -8.12
C ALA A 198 11.14 18.86 -7.60
N ARG A 199 12.23 18.60 -6.87
CA ARG A 199 12.49 17.31 -6.23
C ARG A 199 11.40 16.94 -5.22
N MET A 200 11.05 17.85 -4.31
CA MET A 200 9.96 17.61 -3.36
C MET A 200 8.62 17.35 -4.06
N GLN A 201 8.36 18.04 -5.18
CA GLN A 201 7.13 17.86 -5.93
C GLN A 201 7.05 16.47 -6.57
N ALA A 202 8.17 15.97 -7.10
CA ALA A 202 8.27 14.63 -7.66
C ALA A 202 8.03 13.57 -6.58
N LEU A 203 8.72 13.66 -5.42
CA LEU A 203 8.53 12.73 -4.30
C LEU A 203 7.09 12.69 -3.82
N LEU A 204 6.44 13.85 -3.74
CA LEU A 204 5.05 13.97 -3.33
C LEU A 204 4.09 13.35 -4.36
N ASN A 205 4.37 13.50 -5.66
CA ASN A 205 3.58 12.85 -6.70
C ASN A 205 3.76 11.33 -6.68
N ASP A 206 5.00 10.83 -6.56
CA ASP A 206 5.28 9.39 -6.45
C ASP A 206 4.60 8.77 -5.22
N MET A 207 4.58 9.51 -4.11
CA MET A 207 3.89 9.09 -2.89
C MET A 207 2.38 8.99 -3.08
N LEU A 208 1.77 9.94 -3.80
CA LEU A 208 0.35 9.92 -4.13
C LEU A 208 0.00 8.79 -5.11
N ASP A 209 0.81 8.57 -6.13
CA ASP A 209 0.64 7.48 -7.09
C ASP A 209 0.81 6.10 -6.40
N PHE A 210 1.81 5.95 -5.52
CA PHE A 210 1.97 4.79 -4.65
C PHE A 210 0.73 4.55 -3.77
N ASN A 211 0.17 5.63 -3.21
CA ASN A 211 -1.01 5.52 -2.37
C ASN A 211 -2.26 5.05 -3.15
N ARG A 212 -2.49 5.62 -4.35
CA ARG A 212 -3.59 5.20 -5.21
C ARG A 212 -3.50 3.74 -5.64
N THR A 213 -2.29 3.29 -5.99
CA THR A 213 -2.06 1.89 -6.38
C THR A 213 -2.28 0.93 -5.20
N ARG A 214 -1.89 1.31 -3.97
CA ARG A 214 -2.24 0.57 -2.73
C ARG A 214 -3.74 0.45 -2.49
N LEU A 215 -4.53 1.44 -2.91
CA LEU A 215 -6.00 1.42 -2.85
C LEU A 215 -6.65 0.62 -4.00
N GLY A 216 -5.87 0.00 -4.89
CA GLY A 216 -6.37 -0.75 -6.05
C GLY A 216 -6.90 0.15 -7.18
N LEU A 217 -6.72 1.47 -7.10
CA LEU A 217 -7.19 2.42 -8.11
C LEU A 217 -6.25 2.56 -9.32
N GLY A 218 -5.06 1.96 -9.24
CA GLY A 218 -4.02 2.09 -10.27
C GLY A 218 -3.49 3.52 -10.46
N ILE A 219 -2.70 3.71 -11.53
CA ILE A 219 -2.25 5.02 -11.99
C ILE A 219 -3.33 5.62 -12.89
N ASN A 220 -3.67 6.88 -12.67
CA ASN A 220 -4.58 7.58 -13.57
C ASN A 220 -3.85 7.96 -14.87
N ILE A 221 -4.43 7.53 -16.00
CA ILE A 221 -3.93 7.79 -17.35
C ILE A 221 -4.98 8.53 -18.18
N ALA A 222 -4.54 9.38 -19.08
CA ALA A 222 -5.37 10.04 -20.09
C ALA A 222 -4.83 9.73 -21.50
N PRO A 223 -5.15 8.56 -22.07
CA PRO A 223 -4.59 8.14 -23.34
C PRO A 223 -5.02 9.02 -24.51
N THR A 224 -4.04 9.37 -25.36
CA THR A 224 -4.24 10.10 -26.62
C THR A 224 -3.41 9.48 -27.72
N ASP A 225 -3.70 9.80 -28.99
CA ASP A 225 -2.81 9.46 -30.10
C ASP A 225 -1.41 10.00 -29.83
N ALA A 226 -0.42 9.13 -29.91
CA ALA A 226 0.94 9.39 -29.50
C ALA A 226 1.94 8.64 -30.39
N ASP A 227 3.10 9.25 -30.59
CA ASP A 227 4.26 8.65 -31.25
C ASP A 227 5.37 8.47 -30.21
N LEU A 228 5.67 7.22 -29.85
CA LEU A 228 6.64 6.93 -28.80
C LEU A 228 8.06 7.35 -29.17
N GLU A 229 8.42 7.36 -30.45
CA GLU A 229 9.73 7.86 -30.87
C GLU A 229 9.92 9.31 -30.40
N THR A 230 8.96 10.16 -30.74
CA THR A 230 9.02 11.60 -30.42
C THR A 230 8.97 11.82 -28.90
N LEU A 231 8.04 11.15 -28.22
CA LEU A 231 7.86 11.33 -26.77
C LEU A 231 9.08 10.90 -25.96
N LEU A 232 9.69 9.76 -26.31
CA LEU A 232 10.86 9.24 -25.62
C LEU A 232 12.11 10.06 -25.97
N ALA A 233 12.25 10.52 -27.22
CA ALA A 233 13.34 11.43 -27.60
C ALA A 233 13.32 12.74 -26.78
N ASP A 234 12.15 13.36 -26.63
CA ASP A 234 11.98 14.60 -25.84
C ASP A 234 12.41 14.42 -24.37
N GLU A 235 12.11 13.28 -23.76
CA GLU A 235 12.53 12.97 -22.39
C GLU A 235 14.04 12.71 -22.31
N LEU A 236 14.59 11.99 -23.27
CA LEU A 236 16.04 11.72 -23.32
C LEU A 236 16.86 13.00 -23.49
N ASP A 237 16.38 13.97 -24.27
CA ASP A 237 17.06 15.27 -24.42
C ASP A 237 17.10 16.05 -23.11
N GLN A 238 16.02 16.00 -22.32
CA GLN A 238 16.00 16.60 -20.98
C GLN A 238 17.00 15.89 -20.04
N LEU A 239 17.07 14.57 -20.09
CA LEU A 239 18.00 13.78 -19.27
C LEU A 239 19.46 14.02 -19.68
N ARG A 240 19.76 14.13 -20.98
CA ARG A 240 21.09 14.50 -21.50
C ARG A 240 21.51 15.88 -21.01
N ALA A 241 20.60 16.85 -21.01
CA ALA A 241 20.87 18.19 -20.51
C ALA A 241 21.12 18.20 -18.98
N ALA A 242 20.43 17.34 -18.23
CA ALA A 242 20.59 17.20 -16.78
C ALA A 242 21.85 16.41 -16.38
N HIS A 243 22.31 15.50 -17.25
CA HIS A 243 23.44 14.61 -17.00
C HIS A 243 24.45 14.68 -18.16
N PRO A 244 25.12 15.83 -18.38
CA PRO A 244 26.01 16.03 -19.54
C PRO A 244 27.21 15.08 -19.58
N ASP A 245 27.62 14.57 -18.42
CA ASP A 245 28.73 13.61 -18.29
C ASP A 245 28.31 12.15 -18.60
N ARG A 246 27.04 11.92 -18.95
CA ARG A 246 26.51 10.59 -19.24
C ARG A 246 26.05 10.50 -20.69
N ARG A 247 26.51 9.46 -21.37
CA ARG A 247 26.07 9.16 -22.73
C ARG A 247 24.76 8.37 -22.69
N VAL A 248 23.73 8.89 -23.35
CA VAL A 248 22.43 8.25 -23.52
C VAL A 248 22.08 8.20 -24.99
N ASP A 249 21.99 6.99 -25.55
CA ASP A 249 21.74 6.75 -26.97
C ASP A 249 20.29 6.26 -27.18
N LEU A 250 19.68 6.62 -28.32
CA LEU A 250 18.33 6.21 -28.71
C LEU A 250 18.38 5.57 -30.10
N ASP A 251 17.89 4.34 -30.19
CA ASP A 251 17.73 3.60 -31.44
C ASP A 251 16.25 3.24 -31.62
N VAL A 252 15.68 3.52 -32.79
CA VAL A 252 14.25 3.30 -33.08
C VAL A 252 14.07 2.53 -34.38
N GLU A 253 13.25 1.49 -34.34
CA GLU A 253 12.93 0.63 -35.48
C GLU A 253 11.42 0.36 -35.54
N GLY A 254 10.82 0.46 -36.73
CA GLY A 254 9.41 0.15 -36.96
C GLY A 254 8.44 1.32 -36.71
N ASP A 255 7.13 1.03 -36.64
CA ASP A 255 6.10 2.04 -36.39
C ASP A 255 5.85 2.21 -34.88
N CYS A 256 6.04 3.40 -34.33
CA CYS A 256 5.90 3.65 -32.89
C CYS A 256 4.59 4.35 -32.49
N ARG A 257 3.60 4.40 -33.39
CA ARG A 257 2.32 5.09 -33.14
C ARG A 257 1.28 4.23 -32.41
N GLY A 258 0.49 4.87 -31.55
CA GLY A 258 -0.58 4.21 -30.79
C GLY A 258 -1.31 5.21 -29.91
N VAL A 259 -2.03 4.70 -28.90
CA VAL A 259 -2.85 5.48 -27.99
C VAL A 259 -2.33 5.30 -26.57
N TRP A 260 -1.70 6.32 -25.98
CA TRP A 260 -1.13 6.23 -24.62
C TRP A 260 -1.15 7.58 -23.92
N ASP A 261 -0.93 7.58 -22.60
CA ASP A 261 -0.65 8.82 -21.87
C ASP A 261 0.85 9.14 -21.99
N GLY A 262 1.18 10.04 -22.91
CA GLY A 262 2.57 10.37 -23.22
C GLY A 262 3.35 10.89 -22.01
N ARG A 263 2.72 11.67 -21.14
CA ARG A 263 3.38 12.22 -19.94
C ARG A 263 3.74 11.11 -18.95
N ARG A 264 2.85 10.12 -18.77
CA ARG A 264 3.13 8.97 -17.91
C ARG A 264 4.22 8.08 -18.52
N LEU A 265 4.25 7.90 -19.84
CA LEU A 265 5.31 7.12 -20.49
C LEU A 265 6.68 7.81 -20.43
N GLN A 266 6.74 9.14 -20.53
CA GLN A 266 7.97 9.89 -20.25
C GLN A 266 8.45 9.68 -18.81
N GLN A 267 7.54 9.73 -17.83
CA GLN A 267 7.86 9.42 -16.42
C GLN A 267 8.40 7.98 -16.25
N LEU A 268 7.81 7.00 -16.93
CA LEU A 268 8.28 5.62 -16.94
C LEU A 268 9.72 5.57 -17.48
N LEU A 269 9.97 6.13 -18.67
CA LEU A 269 11.31 6.15 -19.27
C LEU A 269 12.33 6.82 -18.35
N GLY A 270 12.00 8.01 -17.83
CA GLY A 270 12.85 8.75 -16.92
C GLY A 270 13.25 7.94 -15.69
N ASN A 271 12.31 7.21 -15.09
CA ASN A 271 12.60 6.32 -13.96
C ASN A 271 13.61 5.21 -14.31
N LEU A 272 13.49 4.60 -15.51
CA LEU A 272 14.40 3.55 -15.95
C LEU A 272 15.78 4.10 -16.32
N VAL A 273 15.84 5.22 -17.04
CA VAL A 273 17.10 5.84 -17.47
C VAL A 273 17.86 6.42 -16.28
N LEU A 274 17.18 7.06 -15.33
CA LEU A 274 17.83 7.54 -14.10
C LEU A 274 18.36 6.37 -13.25
N ASN A 275 17.67 5.23 -13.25
CA ASN A 275 18.18 4.01 -12.61
C ASN A 275 19.45 3.51 -13.31
N ALA A 276 19.42 3.42 -14.64
CA ALA A 276 20.56 3.03 -15.47
C ALA A 276 21.76 3.98 -15.32
N ILE A 277 21.54 5.30 -15.22
CA ILE A 277 22.59 6.29 -14.95
C ILE A 277 23.19 6.07 -13.55
N LYS A 278 22.34 5.85 -12.55
CA LYS A 278 22.79 5.72 -11.16
C LYS A 278 23.61 4.46 -10.90
N TYR A 279 23.17 3.32 -11.44
CA TYR A 279 23.76 2.01 -11.14
C TYR A 279 24.63 1.45 -12.27
N GLY A 280 24.54 2.03 -13.47
CA GLY A 280 25.35 1.62 -14.60
C GLY A 280 26.75 2.23 -14.61
N ALA A 281 27.67 1.52 -15.25
CA ALA A 281 29.05 1.95 -15.46
C ALA A 281 29.09 3.35 -16.10
N SER A 282 29.94 4.22 -15.56
CA SER A 282 29.99 5.63 -15.97
C SER A 282 30.62 5.85 -17.35
N ASP A 283 31.45 4.91 -17.80
CA ASP A 283 32.16 4.91 -19.08
C ASP A 283 31.41 4.22 -20.23
N ALA A 284 30.26 3.62 -19.95
CA ALA A 284 29.39 2.98 -20.94
C ALA A 284 28.10 3.78 -21.18
N PRO A 285 27.56 3.78 -22.41
CA PRO A 285 26.31 4.46 -22.70
C PRO A 285 25.11 3.71 -22.08
N VAL A 286 24.11 4.47 -21.63
CA VAL A 286 22.75 3.96 -21.46
C VAL A 286 22.10 3.93 -22.83
N ARG A 287 21.62 2.77 -23.28
CA ARG A 287 20.97 2.63 -24.60
C ARG A 287 19.48 2.43 -24.42
N VAL A 288 18.69 3.23 -25.12
CA VAL A 288 17.25 3.06 -25.25
C VAL A 288 16.94 2.56 -26.64
N VAL A 289 16.33 1.38 -26.73
CA VAL A 289 15.95 0.76 -28.01
C VAL A 289 14.44 0.68 -28.07
N VAL A 290 13.82 1.22 -29.13
CA VAL A 290 12.38 1.17 -29.35
C VAL A 290 12.10 0.36 -30.60
N THR A 291 11.25 -0.66 -30.49
CA THR A 291 10.86 -1.54 -31.58
C THR A 291 9.35 -1.56 -31.71
N GLY A 292 8.84 -1.09 -32.85
CA GLY A 292 7.43 -1.14 -33.21
C GLY A 292 7.08 -2.48 -33.85
N GLU A 293 6.30 -3.31 -33.16
CA GLU A 293 5.77 -4.58 -33.66
C GLU A 293 4.30 -4.43 -34.12
N GLU A 294 3.71 -5.44 -34.77
CA GLU A 294 2.36 -5.31 -35.36
C GLU A 294 1.28 -4.96 -34.30
N ARG A 295 1.38 -5.50 -33.09
CA ARG A 295 0.35 -5.38 -32.04
C ARG A 295 0.76 -4.53 -30.84
N ASP A 296 2.05 -4.42 -30.59
CA ASP A 296 2.61 -3.70 -29.44
C ASP A 296 3.84 -2.90 -29.87
N VAL A 297 4.24 -1.98 -28.99
CA VAL A 297 5.54 -1.31 -29.08
C VAL A 297 6.33 -1.71 -27.85
N ARG A 298 7.56 -2.16 -28.09
CA ARG A 298 8.51 -2.51 -27.05
C ARG A 298 9.57 -1.42 -26.94
N PHE A 299 9.91 -1.00 -25.73
CA PHE A 299 11.15 -0.27 -25.52
C PHE A 299 11.98 -0.87 -24.40
N GLU A 300 13.30 -0.84 -24.58
CA GLU A 300 14.26 -1.38 -23.63
C GLU A 300 15.23 -0.30 -23.20
N VAL A 301 15.52 -0.24 -21.90
CA VAL A 301 16.60 0.56 -21.33
C VAL A 301 17.72 -0.38 -20.90
N ARG A 302 18.90 -0.24 -21.50
CA ARG A 302 20.06 -1.09 -21.30
C ARG A 302 21.23 -0.31 -20.71
N ASN A 303 21.90 -0.86 -19.72
CA ASN A 303 23.14 -0.31 -19.18
C ASN A 303 24.13 -1.41 -18.81
N HIS A 304 25.43 -1.11 -18.93
CA HIS A 304 26.46 -1.98 -18.39
C HIS A 304 26.61 -1.72 -16.89
N GLY A 305 27.05 -2.70 -16.12
CA GLY A 305 27.22 -2.55 -14.68
C GLY A 305 27.40 -3.89 -13.98
N ALA A 306 27.48 -3.85 -12.65
CA ALA A 306 27.52 -5.07 -11.86
C ALA A 306 26.21 -5.84 -12.01
N ALA A 307 26.31 -7.17 -12.18
CA ALA A 307 25.15 -8.05 -12.23
C ALA A 307 24.29 -7.89 -10.97
N ILE A 308 22.98 -7.79 -11.16
CA ILE A 308 22.02 -7.73 -10.07
C ILE A 308 21.76 -9.16 -9.57
N GLU A 309 21.91 -9.38 -8.26
CA GLU A 309 21.60 -10.67 -7.64
C GLU A 309 20.17 -11.12 -7.94
N ARG A 310 19.97 -12.42 -8.21
CA ARG A 310 18.67 -12.98 -8.58
C ARG A 310 17.55 -12.66 -7.58
N MET A 311 17.80 -12.76 -6.27
CA MET A 311 16.80 -12.41 -5.25
C MET A 311 16.43 -10.93 -5.28
N THR A 312 17.37 -10.07 -5.68
CA THR A 312 17.11 -8.62 -5.86
C THR A 312 16.29 -8.38 -7.12
N LEU A 313 16.61 -9.06 -8.25
CA LEU A 313 15.83 -8.96 -9.50
C LEU A 313 14.36 -9.33 -9.30
N GLU A 314 14.08 -10.42 -8.58
CA GLU A 314 12.70 -10.88 -8.31
C GLU A 314 11.84 -9.85 -7.57
N ARG A 315 12.49 -8.94 -6.85
CA ARG A 315 11.84 -7.94 -6.01
C ARG A 315 12.18 -6.51 -6.40
N ILE A 316 12.83 -6.30 -7.55
CA ILE A 316 13.40 -4.99 -7.94
C ILE A 316 12.31 -3.93 -8.17
N PHE A 317 11.10 -4.37 -8.48
CA PHE A 317 9.92 -3.52 -8.65
C PHE A 317 9.06 -3.41 -7.38
N ASP A 318 9.44 -4.04 -6.26
CA ASP A 318 8.73 -3.85 -5.00
C ASP A 318 8.91 -2.40 -4.52
N PRO A 319 7.88 -1.78 -3.93
CA PRO A 319 7.97 -0.41 -3.46
C PRO A 319 8.91 -0.30 -2.26
N LEU A 320 9.58 0.86 -2.13
CA LEU A 320 10.48 1.19 -1.01
C LEU A 320 11.70 0.25 -0.89
N GLN A 321 12.02 -0.48 -1.97
CA GLN A 321 13.26 -1.24 -2.08
C GLN A 321 14.45 -0.27 -2.12
N ARG A 322 15.40 -0.46 -1.20
CA ARG A 322 16.72 0.18 -1.24
C ARG A 322 17.72 -0.93 -1.49
N GLY A 323 18.64 -0.74 -2.44
CA GLY A 323 19.64 -1.76 -2.77
C GLY A 323 20.35 -2.25 -1.50
N LEU A 324 20.51 -3.57 -1.37
CA LEU A 324 20.99 -4.28 -0.16
C LEU A 324 22.35 -3.78 0.37
N ASN A 325 23.07 -2.96 -0.39
CA ASN A 325 24.40 -2.42 -0.09
C ASN A 325 24.42 -0.96 0.37
N HIS A 326 23.28 -0.34 0.71
CA HIS A 326 23.23 1.01 1.32
C HIS A 326 22.35 1.01 2.58
N LYS A 327 22.87 0.44 3.68
CA LYS A 327 22.19 0.44 4.98
C LYS A 327 22.35 1.74 5.77
N ASP A 328 23.31 2.61 5.44
CA ASP A 328 23.70 3.71 6.36
C ASP A 328 23.70 5.13 5.78
N SER A 329 23.04 5.38 4.66
CA SER A 329 22.89 6.74 4.14
C SER A 329 21.46 6.99 3.68
N TYR A 330 20.86 8.07 4.19
CA TYR A 330 19.93 8.82 3.36
C TYR A 330 20.67 9.07 2.05
N ASP A 331 20.27 8.39 0.98
CA ASP A 331 20.83 8.61 -0.34
C ASP A 331 20.83 10.12 -0.57
N ALA A 332 21.98 10.70 -0.92
CA ALA A 332 22.13 12.16 -1.09
C ALA A 332 21.12 12.74 -2.10
N ASP A 333 20.50 11.88 -2.91
CA ASP A 333 19.47 12.20 -3.90
C ASP A 333 18.02 12.18 -3.39
N GLY A 334 17.76 11.75 -2.16
CA GLY A 334 16.42 11.83 -1.54
C GLY A 334 15.33 10.99 -2.22
N ASN A 335 15.70 9.92 -2.93
CA ASN A 335 14.75 9.06 -3.64
C ASN A 335 14.09 8.05 -2.68
N LEU A 336 12.75 7.93 -2.72
CA LEU A 336 11.98 7.04 -1.83
C LEU A 336 12.11 5.55 -2.19
N GLY A 337 12.79 5.21 -3.29
CA GLY A 337 12.81 3.84 -3.82
C GLY A 337 11.48 3.46 -4.48
N LEU A 338 10.78 4.44 -5.05
CA LEU A 338 9.50 4.24 -5.73
C LEU A 338 9.62 4.24 -7.26
N GLY A 339 10.71 4.74 -7.84
CA GLY A 339 10.82 4.94 -9.30
C GLY A 339 10.53 3.69 -10.14
N LEU A 340 11.18 2.55 -9.85
CA LEU A 340 10.93 1.30 -10.57
C LEU A 340 9.51 0.75 -10.33
N TYR A 341 9.00 0.86 -9.11
CA TYR A 341 7.61 0.50 -8.79
C TYR A 341 6.63 1.32 -9.62
N ILE A 342 6.81 2.65 -9.66
CA ILE A 342 5.96 3.56 -10.44
C ILE A 342 6.06 3.25 -11.94
N ALA A 343 7.26 2.96 -12.45
CA ALA A 343 7.42 2.53 -13.84
C ALA A 343 6.59 1.28 -14.16
N ARG A 344 6.61 0.27 -13.27
CA ARG A 344 5.77 -0.94 -13.42
C ARG A 344 4.28 -0.62 -13.39
N GLU A 345 3.83 0.21 -12.46
CA GLU A 345 2.41 0.53 -12.34
C GLU A 345 1.91 1.42 -13.51
N ILE A 346 2.78 2.25 -14.09
CA ILE A 346 2.47 2.98 -15.33
C ILE A 346 2.33 2.01 -16.51
N ALA A 347 3.25 1.04 -16.67
CA ALA A 347 3.15 0.04 -17.74
C ALA A 347 1.84 -0.75 -17.63
N LYS A 348 1.50 -1.22 -16.42
CA LYS A 348 0.24 -1.92 -16.14
C LYS A 348 -1.00 -1.07 -16.43
N ALA A 349 -0.97 0.22 -16.08
CA ALA A 349 -2.09 1.12 -16.37
C ALA A 349 -2.35 1.23 -17.88
N HIS A 350 -1.33 1.06 -18.71
CA HIS A 350 -1.44 0.98 -20.17
C HIS A 350 -1.67 -0.44 -20.71
N GLY A 351 -2.08 -1.40 -19.87
CA GLY A 351 -2.28 -2.79 -20.28
C GLY A 351 -0.99 -3.53 -20.66
N GLY A 352 0.17 -2.94 -20.37
CA GLY A 352 1.49 -3.48 -20.67
C GLY A 352 2.17 -4.14 -19.48
N GLU A 353 3.42 -4.54 -19.72
CA GLU A 353 4.27 -5.17 -18.70
C GLU A 353 5.70 -4.64 -18.76
N ILE A 354 6.42 -4.82 -17.66
CA ILE A 354 7.85 -4.54 -17.55
C ILE A 354 8.57 -5.76 -16.99
N GLU A 355 9.70 -6.09 -17.62
CA GLU A 355 10.59 -7.17 -17.22
C GLU A 355 11.99 -6.62 -16.96
N ALA A 356 12.72 -7.23 -16.03
CA ALA A 356 14.12 -6.92 -15.77
C ALA A 356 14.97 -8.18 -15.92
N ARG A 357 16.08 -8.07 -16.65
CA ARG A 357 17.13 -9.08 -16.69
C ARG A 357 18.47 -8.41 -16.41
N SER A 358 19.36 -9.12 -15.75
CA SER A 358 20.71 -8.64 -15.48
C SER A 358 21.67 -9.83 -15.51
N ASP A 359 22.79 -9.66 -16.22
CA ASP A 359 23.90 -10.59 -16.25
C ASP A 359 25.22 -9.85 -16.00
N GLU A 360 26.36 -10.53 -16.18
CA GLU A 360 27.69 -9.95 -15.95
C GLU A 360 28.05 -8.81 -16.92
N THR A 361 27.28 -8.63 -18.00
CA THR A 361 27.56 -7.68 -19.07
C THR A 361 26.59 -6.49 -19.05
N GLU A 362 25.29 -6.74 -18.93
CA GLU A 362 24.27 -5.71 -18.99
C GLU A 362 23.10 -5.97 -18.05
N THR A 363 22.44 -4.87 -17.68
CA THR A 363 21.10 -4.86 -17.10
C THR A 363 20.15 -4.27 -18.13
N VAL A 364 19.02 -4.94 -18.33
CA VAL A 364 17.98 -4.54 -19.28
C VAL A 364 16.63 -4.51 -18.60
N PHE A 365 15.97 -3.36 -18.69
CA PHE A 365 14.55 -3.19 -18.38
C PHE A 365 13.78 -3.14 -19.70
N ALA A 366 12.89 -4.09 -19.94
CA ALA A 366 12.10 -4.20 -21.15
C ALA A 366 10.63 -3.92 -20.84
N VAL A 367 10.03 -2.97 -21.57
CA VAL A 367 8.63 -2.58 -21.44
C VAL A 367 7.91 -2.96 -22.72
N ARG A 368 6.77 -3.66 -22.61
CA ARG A 368 5.90 -3.99 -23.74
C ARG A 368 4.56 -3.30 -23.55
N LEU A 369 4.14 -2.50 -24.52
CA LEU A 369 2.91 -1.72 -24.48
C LEU A 369 1.99 -2.10 -25.66
N PRO A 370 0.74 -2.53 -25.43
CA PRO A 370 -0.20 -2.68 -26.53
C PRO A 370 -0.45 -1.33 -27.19
N ARG A 371 -0.64 -1.30 -28.52
CA ARG A 371 -0.90 -0.05 -29.26
C ARG A 371 -2.17 0.69 -28.83
N ARG A 372 -3.08 0.00 -28.13
CA ARG A 372 -4.28 0.55 -27.50
C ARG A 372 -4.49 -0.12 -26.12
N PRO A 373 -4.40 0.64 -25.02
CA PRO A 373 -4.51 0.14 -23.65
C PRO A 373 -5.94 -0.19 -23.22
#